data_AF-A0A660UVD4-F1
#
_entry.id   AF-A0A660UVD4-F1
#
_cell.length_a   1.000
_cell.length_b   1.000
_cell.length_c   1.000
_cell.angle_alpha   90.00
_cell.angle_beta   90.00
_cell.angle_gamma   90.00
#
_symmetry.space_group_name_H-M   'P 1'
#
loop_
_entity.id
_entity.type
_entity.pdbx_description
1 polymer ?
#
loop_
_entity_poly.entity_id
_entity_poly.type
_entity_poly.pdbx_seq_one_letter_code
_entity_poly.pdbx_strand_id
1 'polypeptide(L)'
;AGAVERLRNMFAADKSAEYTVVGAFAYHFRRMFNAKALLAKGMAQRQVAGQLRIWGNVDGFFRQLGRMSLEKIAAVLCELARIDYASKTGQATCRVAIEQLVVKLGTGV
;
A
#
# COMPACT_ATOMS: atom_id res chain seq x y z
N ALA A 1 13.83 10.12 -1.12
CA ALA A 1 13.97 10.22 -2.58
C ALA A 1 13.79 8.89 -3.32
N GLY A 2 14.46 7.78 -2.92
CA GLY A 2 14.47 6.54 -3.72
C GLY A 2 13.14 5.78 -3.92
N ALA A 3 12.08 6.04 -3.15
CA ALA A 3 10.77 5.40 -3.39
C ALA A 3 10.01 6.05 -4.56
N VAL A 4 9.97 7.39 -4.61
CA VAL A 4 9.36 8.16 -5.71
C VAL A 4 10.11 7.91 -7.01
N GLU A 5 11.44 7.84 -6.97
CA GLU A 5 12.24 7.56 -8.17
C GLU A 5 11.98 6.17 -8.75
N ARG A 6 11.86 5.14 -7.89
CA ARG A 6 11.46 3.79 -8.33
C ARG A 6 10.06 3.78 -8.95
N LEU A 7 9.14 4.56 -8.41
CA LEU A 7 7.79 4.69 -8.95
C LEU A 7 7.81 5.38 -10.33
N ARG A 8 8.61 6.43 -10.50
CA ARG A 8 8.79 7.12 -11.80
C ARG A 8 9.42 6.19 -12.83
N ASN A 9 10.44 5.44 -12.46
CA ASN A 9 11.08 4.46 -13.34
C ASN A 9 10.10 3.35 -13.76
N MET A 10 9.24 2.89 -12.85
CA MET A 10 8.18 1.92 -13.17
C MET A 10 7.21 2.49 -14.22
N PHE A 11 6.69 3.70 -14.04
CA PHE A 11 5.80 4.32 -15.03
C PHE A 11 6.49 4.63 -16.37
N ALA A 12 7.79 4.95 -16.35
CA ALA A 12 8.56 5.17 -17.56
C ALA A 12 8.78 3.86 -18.34
N ALA A 13 9.00 2.75 -17.64
CA ALA A 13 9.20 1.44 -18.25
C ALA A 13 7.89 0.77 -18.69
N ASP A 14 6.79 0.99 -17.95
CA ASP A 14 5.48 0.41 -18.23
C ASP A 14 4.36 1.44 -18.07
N LYS A 15 3.85 1.92 -19.20
CA LYS A 15 2.71 2.87 -19.23
C LYS A 15 1.41 2.25 -18.72
N SER A 16 1.25 0.93 -18.83
CA SER A 16 0.05 0.23 -18.35
C SER A 16 -0.03 0.21 -16.81
N ALA A 17 1.09 0.43 -16.13
CA ALA A 17 1.16 0.50 -14.69
C ALA A 17 0.29 1.63 -14.10
N GLU A 18 -0.02 2.69 -14.87
CA GLU A 18 -0.95 3.74 -14.42
C GLU A 18 -2.35 3.20 -14.09
N TYR A 19 -2.78 2.11 -14.74
CA TYR A 19 -4.07 1.48 -14.51
C TYR A 19 -4.04 0.41 -13.40
N THR A 20 -2.87 -0.11 -13.05
CA THR A 20 -2.74 -1.22 -12.10
C THR A 20 -2.11 -0.82 -10.76
N VAL A 21 -1.38 0.29 -10.72
CA VAL A 21 -0.63 0.76 -9.53
C VAL A 21 -1.53 0.95 -8.31
N VAL A 22 -2.70 1.57 -8.46
CA VAL A 22 -3.63 1.81 -7.35
C VAL A 22 -4.12 0.47 -6.79
N GLY A 23 -4.45 -0.47 -7.67
CA GLY A 23 -4.84 -1.83 -7.31
C GLY A 23 -3.75 -2.60 -6.58
N ALA A 24 -2.49 -2.48 -7.05
CA ALA A 24 -1.33 -3.11 -6.43
C ALA A 24 -1.07 -2.58 -5.01
N PHE A 25 -1.11 -1.25 -4.83
CA PHE A 25 -1.00 -0.63 -3.51
C PHE A 25 -2.15 -1.06 -2.60
N ALA A 26 -3.39 -0.98 -3.08
CA ALA A 26 -4.56 -1.37 -2.31
C ALA A 26 -4.53 -2.85 -1.89
N TYR A 27 -4.04 -3.74 -2.77
CA TYR A 27 -3.84 -5.14 -2.42
C TYR A 27 -2.85 -5.32 -1.26
N HIS A 28 -1.71 -4.62 -1.31
CA HIS A 28 -0.73 -4.68 -0.23
C HIS A 28 -1.28 -4.13 1.10
N PHE A 29 -1.91 -2.95 1.08
CA PHE A 29 -2.46 -2.33 2.29
C PHE A 29 -3.64 -3.12 2.88
N ARG A 30 -4.48 -3.77 2.07
CA ARG A 30 -5.52 -4.68 2.56
C ARG A 30 -4.92 -5.87 3.34
N ARG A 31 -3.80 -6.42 2.86
CA ARG A 31 -3.09 -7.49 3.59
C ARG A 31 -2.51 -6.98 4.89
N MET A 32 -1.94 -5.78 4.92
CA MET A 32 -1.47 -5.15 6.17
C MET A 32 -2.62 -4.94 7.15
N PHE A 33 -3.77 -4.43 6.69
CA PHE A 33 -4.94 -4.19 7.53
C PHE A 33 -5.43 -5.50 8.17
N ASN A 34 -5.61 -6.54 7.35
CA ASN A 34 -6.02 -7.86 7.83
C ASN A 34 -4.99 -8.47 8.78
N ALA A 35 -3.70 -8.32 8.51
CA ALA A 35 -2.64 -8.80 9.39
C ALA A 35 -2.71 -8.11 10.76
N LYS A 36 -2.84 -6.78 10.80
CA LYS A 36 -3.02 -6.02 12.05
C LYS A 36 -4.26 -6.45 12.82
N ALA A 37 -5.39 -6.63 12.14
CA ALA A 37 -6.63 -7.07 12.76
C ALA A 37 -6.52 -8.48 13.36
N LEU A 38 -5.81 -9.41 12.69
CA LEU A 38 -5.59 -10.76 13.21
C LEU A 38 -4.61 -10.76 14.40
N LEU A 39 -3.54 -9.96 14.35
CA LEU A 39 -2.62 -9.79 15.47
C LEU A 39 -3.31 -9.19 16.70
N ALA A 40 -4.20 -8.21 16.50
CA ALA A 40 -5.00 -7.62 17.58
C ALA A 40 -5.94 -8.64 18.26
N LYS A 41 -6.31 -9.71 17.55
CA LYS A 41 -7.07 -10.85 18.09
C LYS A 41 -6.19 -11.89 18.80
N GLY A 42 -4.89 -11.62 18.99
CA GLY A 42 -3.95 -12.51 19.68
C GLY A 42 -3.37 -13.63 18.81
N MET A 43 -3.59 -13.62 17.49
CA MET A 43 -3.03 -14.62 16.59
C MET A 43 -1.51 -14.45 16.45
N ALA A 44 -0.75 -15.54 16.44
CA ALA A 44 0.70 -15.48 16.27
C ALA A 44 1.09 -15.07 14.83
N GLN A 45 2.19 -14.33 14.67
CA GLN A 45 2.66 -13.84 13.35
C GLN A 45 2.81 -14.96 12.31
N ARG A 46 3.29 -16.14 12.70
CA ARG A 46 3.42 -17.30 11.80
C ARG A 46 2.08 -17.81 11.27
N GLN A 47 1.04 -17.81 12.12
CA GLN A 47 -0.31 -18.21 11.72
C GLN A 47 -0.92 -17.17 10.77
N VAL A 48 -0.74 -15.88 11.08
CA VAL A 48 -1.17 -14.77 10.22
C VAL A 48 -0.49 -14.83 8.84
N ALA A 49 0.82 -15.11 8.80
CA ALA A 49 1.57 -15.26 7.56
C ALA A 49 1.01 -16.39 6.69
N GLY A 50 0.73 -17.55 7.28
CA GLY A 50 0.11 -18.68 6.59
C GLY A 50 -1.28 -18.34 6.05
N GLN A 51 -2.15 -17.76 6.89
CA GLN A 51 -3.52 -17.40 6.52
C GLN A 51 -3.57 -16.36 5.38
N LEU A 52 -2.68 -15.36 5.42
CA LEU A 52 -2.61 -14.30 4.41
C LEU A 52 -1.63 -14.62 3.26
N ARG A 53 -1.17 -15.87 3.17
CA ARG A 53 -0.25 -16.38 2.13
C ARG A 53 0.94 -15.43 1.93
N ILE A 54 1.54 -14.98 3.02
CA ILE A 54 2.73 -14.12 3.03
C ILE A 54 3.94 -15.05 2.93
N TRP A 55 4.51 -15.13 1.73
CA TRP A 55 5.67 -15.94 1.42
C TRP A 55 6.86 -15.04 1.06
N GLY A 56 8.09 -15.48 1.34
CA GLY A 56 9.31 -14.72 1.08
C GLY A 56 9.68 -13.82 2.26
N ASN A 57 9.57 -12.49 2.10
CA ASN A 57 10.02 -11.51 3.10
C ASN A 57 9.02 -11.31 4.25
N VAL A 58 8.75 -12.37 5.01
CA VAL A 58 7.80 -12.38 6.13
C VAL A 58 8.25 -11.42 7.23
N ASP A 59 9.52 -11.47 7.63
CA ASP A 59 10.06 -10.60 8.68
C ASP A 59 10.03 -9.12 8.27
N GLY A 60 10.36 -8.82 7.01
CA GLY A 60 10.27 -7.45 6.48
C GLY A 60 8.83 -6.95 6.46
N PHE A 61 7.86 -7.79 6.10
CA PHE A 61 6.44 -7.45 6.15
C PHE A 61 6.01 -7.10 7.58
N PHE A 62 6.30 -7.94 8.58
CA PHE A 62 5.90 -7.65 9.96
C PHE A 62 6.68 -6.48 10.58
N ARG A 63 7.93 -6.26 10.18
CA ARG A 63 8.71 -5.07 10.57
C ARG A 63 8.06 -3.79 10.03
N GLN A 64 7.61 -3.79 8.78
CA GLN A 64 6.86 -2.67 8.21
C GLN A 64 5.52 -2.49 8.91
N LEU A 65 4.81 -3.60 9.16
CA LEU A 65 3.51 -3.61 9.85
C LEU A 65 3.59 -3.02 11.26
N GLY A 66 4.68 -3.25 11.98
CA GLY A 66 4.91 -2.70 13.32
C GLY A 66 4.99 -1.17 13.36
N ARG A 67 5.34 -0.52 12.23
CA ARG A 67 5.46 0.96 12.14
C ARG A 67 4.17 1.66 11.75
N MET A 68 3.13 0.91 11.40
CA MET A 68 1.84 1.47 10.97
C MET A 68 0.77 1.15 12.00
N SER A 69 -0.12 2.09 12.31
CA SER A 69 -1.34 1.79 13.09
C SER A 69 -2.44 1.27 12.17
N LEU A 70 -3.49 0.67 12.74
CA LEU A 70 -4.63 0.18 11.96
C LEU A 70 -5.35 1.34 11.26
N GLU A 71 -5.47 2.47 11.95
CA GLU A 71 -6.07 3.72 11.48
C GLU A 71 -5.27 4.32 10.32
N LYS A 72 -3.93 4.33 10.43
CA LYS A 72 -3.07 4.78 9.32
C LYS A 72 -3.23 3.92 8.08
N ILE A 73 -3.33 2.59 8.24
CA ILE A 73 -3.57 1.68 7.11
C ILE A 73 -4.95 1.94 6.50
N ALA A 74 -5.98 2.15 7.33
CA ALA A 74 -7.33 2.47 6.87
C ALA A 74 -7.38 3.80 6.10
N ALA A 75 -6.73 4.85 6.61
CA ALA A 75 -6.63 6.15 5.95
C ALA A 75 -6.00 6.02 4.55
N VAL A 76 -4.94 5.23 4.42
CA VAL A 76 -4.30 4.96 3.13
C VAL A 76 -5.23 4.22 2.17
N LEU A 77 -6.01 3.25 2.65
CA LEU A 77 -7.01 2.56 1.83
C LEU A 77 -8.11 3.50 1.33
N CYS A 78 -8.59 4.41 2.17
CA CYS A 78 -9.55 5.44 1.78
C CYS A 78 -8.95 6.41 0.74
N GLU A 79 -7.70 6.82 0.92
CA GLU A 79 -7.01 7.68 -0.04
C GLU A 79 -6.82 6.97 -1.39
N LEU A 80 -6.42 5.70 -1.39
CA LEU A 80 -6.32 4.89 -2.61
C LEU A 80 -7.68 4.75 -3.33
N ALA A 81 -8.77 4.55 -2.59
CA ALA A 81 -10.11 4.51 -3.17
C ALA A 81 -10.49 5.85 -3.82
N ARG A 82 -10.15 6.97 -3.18
CA ARG A 82 -10.35 8.32 -3.74
C ARG A 82 -9.55 8.52 -5.02
N ILE A 83 -8.28 8.07 -5.04
CA ILE A 83 -7.40 8.15 -6.21
C ILE A 83 -7.94 7.30 -7.36
N ASP A 84 -8.37 6.06 -7.09
CA ASP A 84 -8.96 5.17 -8.10
C ASP A 84 -10.19 5.81 -8.74
N TYR A 85 -11.10 6.35 -7.91
CA TYR A 85 -12.29 7.03 -8.40
C TYR A 85 -11.94 8.26 -9.25
N ALA A 86 -11.10 9.16 -8.74
CA ALA A 86 -10.71 10.38 -9.45
C ALA A 86 -9.96 10.09 -10.76
N SER A 87 -9.17 9.02 -10.80
CA SER A 87 -8.45 8.61 -12.02
C SER A 87 -9.43 8.05 -13.06
N LYS A 88 -10.45 7.29 -12.64
CA LYS A 88 -11.48 6.73 -13.53
C LYS A 88 -12.47 7.79 -14.04
N THR A 89 -12.63 8.90 -13.33
CA THR A 89 -13.52 10.01 -13.73
C THR A 89 -12.80 11.16 -14.43
N GLY A 90 -11.49 11.03 -14.71
CA GLY A 90 -10.69 12.07 -15.38
C GLY A 90 -10.39 13.30 -14.51
N GLN A 91 -10.61 13.22 -13.20
CA GLN A 91 -10.43 14.32 -12.25
C GLN A 91 -9.00 14.43 -11.70
N ALA A 92 -8.15 13.41 -11.90
CA ALA A 92 -6.75 13.42 -11.47
C ALA A 92 -5.87 12.50 -12.33
N THR A 93 -4.58 12.84 -12.46
CA THR A 93 -3.58 11.93 -13.02
C THR A 93 -3.12 10.94 -11.95
N CYS A 94 -3.39 9.65 -12.17
CA CYS A 94 -3.04 8.55 -11.26
C CYS A 94 -1.56 8.60 -10.81
N ARG A 95 -0.65 8.87 -11.75
CA ARG A 95 0.79 9.00 -11.50
C ARG A 95 1.12 10.02 -10.41
N VAL A 96 0.61 11.25 -10.55
CA VAL A 96 0.89 12.35 -9.60
C VAL A 96 0.27 12.03 -8.25
N ALA A 97 -0.95 11.49 -8.23
CA ALA A 97 -1.65 11.17 -7.00
C ALA A 97 -0.94 10.08 -6.18
N ILE A 98 -0.43 9.03 -6.83
CA ILE A 98 0.33 7.98 -6.15
C ILE A 98 1.72 8.47 -5.72
N GLU A 99 2.38 9.32 -6.51
CA GLU A 99 3.63 9.97 -6.08
C GLU A 99 3.43 10.77 -4.79
N GLN A 100 2.35 11.56 -4.71
CA GLN A 100 1.99 12.31 -3.50
C GLN A 100 1.68 11.40 -2.31
N LEU A 101 0.95 10.30 -2.52
CA LEU A 101 0.69 9.30 -1.48
C LEU A 101 1.99 8.72 -0.93
N VAL A 102 2.95 8.35 -1.79
CA VAL A 102 4.26 7.81 -1.37
C VAL A 102 5.06 8.84 -0.57
N VAL A 103 5.00 10.12 -0.93
CA VAL A 103 5.63 11.20 -0.15
C VAL A 103 5.02 11.29 1.24
N LYS A 104 3.69 11.35 1.35
CA LYS A 104 2.98 11.40 2.64
C LYS A 104 3.35 10.22 3.55
N LEU A 105 3.38 9.01 2.99
CA LEU A 105 3.79 7.80 3.69
C LEU A 105 5.24 7.86 4.21
N GLY A 106 6.12 8.54 3.48
CA GLY A 106 7.52 8.72 3.87
C GLY A 106 7.74 9.81 4.91
N THR A 107 6.89 10.84 4.94
CA THR A 107 7.00 11.97 5.88
C THR A 107 6.24 11.73 7.19
N GLY A 108 5.37 10.73 7.24
CA GLY A 108 4.65 10.33 8.47
C GLY A 108 3.58 11.33 8.94
N VAL A 109 3.26 12.32 8.09
CA VAL A 109 2.24 13.35 8.28
C VAL A 109 0.87 12.81 7.90
#